data_AF-A0A6M1ZBQ4-F1
#
_entry.id   AF-A0A6M1ZBQ4-F1
#
_cell.length_a   1.000
_cell.length_b   1.000
_cell.length_c   1.000
_cell.angle_alpha   90.00
_cell.angle_beta   90.00
_cell.angle_gamma   90.00
#
_symmetry.space_group_name_H-M   'P 1'
#
loop_
_entity.id
_entity.type
_entity.pdbx_description
1 polymer ?
#
loop_
_entity_poly.entity_id
_entity_poly.type
_entity_poly.pdbx_seq_one_letter_code
_entity_poly.pdbx_strand_id
1 'polypeptide(L)' 'MSYTIPYVIEDTGRGERAMDIYSRLLKDRIIFIGTEINDQIANTVIAQLLFLRAEDPKT' A
#
# COMPACT_ATOMS: atom_id res chain seq x y z
N MET A 1 16.69 8.07 13.93
CA MET A 1 16.09 6.75 14.23
C MET A 1 15.59 6.16 12.92
N SER A 2 16.21 5.10 12.40
CA SER A 2 15.67 4.40 11.24
C SER A 2 14.46 3.59 11.69
N TYR A 3 13.26 3.98 11.26
CA TYR A 3 12.06 3.21 11.52
C TYR A 3 12.04 2.05 10.54
N THR A 4 12.35 0.84 11.00
CA THR A 4 12.25 -0.36 10.17
C THR A 4 10.78 -0.68 9.98
N ILE A 5 10.31 -0.59 8.74
CA ILE A 5 8.95 -0.99 8.40
C ILE A 5 8.89 -2.53 8.49
N PRO A 6 7.99 -3.10 9.31
CA PRO A 6 7.88 -4.54 9.44
C PRO A 6 7.35 -5.17 8.14
N TYR A 7 7.84 -6.37 7.85
CA TYR A 7 7.41 -7.18 6.72
C TYR A 7 6.42 -8.26 7.17
N VAL A 8 5.49 -8.58 6.28
CA VAL A 8 4.47 -9.62 6.44
C VAL A 8 4.66 -10.65 5.34
N ILE A 9 4.49 -11.92 5.69
CA ILE A 9 4.49 -13.04 4.76
C ILE A 9 3.03 -13.42 4.50
N GLU A 10 2.60 -13.37 3.25
CA GLU A 10 1.27 -13.79 2.82
C GLU A 10 1.38 -15.11 2.03
N ASP A 11 0.68 -16.15 2.48
CA ASP A 11 0.54 -17.39 1.72
C ASP A 11 -0.53 -17.22 0.65
N THR A 12 -0.13 -17.28 -0.61
CA THR A 12 -1.02 -17.06 -1.76
C THR A 12 -1.52 -18.36 -2.40
N GLY A 13 -1.41 -19.51 -1.71
CA GLY A 13 -1.83 -20.82 -2.23
C GLY A 13 -0.99 -21.35 -3.40
N ARG A 14 -0.21 -20.47 -4.05
CA ARG A 14 0.88 -20.79 -5.01
C ARG A 14 2.27 -20.54 -4.43
N GLY A 15 2.36 -20.12 -3.17
CA GLY A 15 3.62 -19.86 -2.45
C GLY A 15 3.53 -18.66 -1.50
N GLU A 16 4.62 -18.44 -0.76
CA GLU A 16 4.79 -17.32 0.18
C GLU A 16 5.28 -16.06 -0.55
N ARG A 17 4.63 -14.92 -0.30
CA ARG A 17 5.07 -13.62 -0.77
C ARG A 17 5.30 -12.68 0.41
N ALA A 18 6.55 -12.25 0.58
CA ALA A 18 6.91 -11.22 1.54
C ALA A 18 6.62 -9.81 0.97
N MET A 19 5.98 -8.97 1.77
CA MET A 19 5.75 -7.55 1.47
C MET A 19 5.77 -6.72 2.75
N ASP A 20 5.98 -5.42 2.65
CA ASP A 20 5.87 -4.54 3.82
C ASP A 20 4.40 -4.42 4.27
N ILE A 21 4.21 -4.01 5.53
CA ILE A 21 2.86 -3.89 6.11
C ILE A 21 1.97 -2.89 5.36
N TYR A 22 2.52 -1.81 4.81
CA TYR A 22 1.72 -0.81 4.09
C TYR A 22 1.23 -1.37 2.75
N SER A 23 2.08 -2.11 2.04
CA SER A 23 1.69 -2.82 0.82
C SER A 23 0.57 -3.83 1.08
N ARG A 24 0.62 -4.57 2.20
CA ARG A 24 -0.46 -5.50 2.59
C ARG A 24 -1.77 -4.76 2.86
N LEU A 25 -1.73 -3.63 3.56
CA LEU A 25 -2.90 -2.82 3.89
C LEU A 25 -3.48 -2.11 2.65
N LEU A 26 -2.63 -1.73 1.69
CA LEU A 26 -3.08 -1.17 0.42
C LEU A 26 -3.96 -2.15 -0.37
N LYS A 27 -3.64 -3.46 -0.37
CA LYS A 27 -4.52 -4.49 -0.95
C LYS A 27 -5.91 -4.52 -0.31
N ASP A 28 -6.00 -4.23 0.99
CA ASP A 28 -7.27 -4.11 1.72
C ASP A 28 -7.92 -2.72 1.54
N ARG A 29 -7.42 -1.93 0.57
CA ARG A 29 -7.87 -0.57 0.22
C ARG A 29 -7.66 0.46 1.34
N ILE A 30 -6.62 0.28 2.14
CA ILE A 30 -6.25 1.19 3.24
C ILE A 30 -5.01 1.99 2.84
N ILE A 31 -5.10 3.32 2.91
CA ILE A 31 -4.01 4.26 2.62
C ILE A 31 -3.69 5.06 3.90
N PHE A 32 -2.40 5.25 4.19
CA PHE A 32 -1.93 6.04 5.33
C PHE A 32 -1.30 7.35 4.87
N ILE A 33 -1.61 8.43 5.58
CA ILE A 33 -0.89 9.71 5.49
C ILE A 33 -0.32 9.98 6.89
N GLY A 34 0.96 9.66 7.07
CA GLY A 34 1.65 9.76 8.37
C GLY A 34 2.57 10.97 8.51
N THR A 35 2.69 11.78 7.45
CA THR A 35 3.59 12.94 7.38
C THR A 35 2.82 14.17 6.91
N GLU A 36 3.46 15.34 6.98
CA GLU A 36 2.92 16.56 6.40
C GLU A 36 2.61 16.38 4.91
N ILE A 37 1.52 17.02 4.47
CA ILE A 37 1.08 16.97 3.08
C ILE A 37 1.89 18.00 2.30
N ASN A 38 2.75 17.50 1.43
CA ASN A 38 3.44 18.26 0.40
C ASN A 38 3.15 17.64 -0.98
N ASP A 39 3.67 18.25 -2.04
CA ASP A 39 3.44 17.80 -3.42
C ASP A 39 3.83 16.34 -3.64
N GLN A 40 4.93 15.88 -3.01
CA GLN A 40 5.37 14.50 -3.13
C GLN A 40 4.36 13.53 -2.49
N ILE A 41 3.93 13.81 -1.25
CA ILE A 41 2.95 12.97 -0.54
C ILE A 41 1.61 12.99 -1.26
N ALA A 42 1.15 14.15 -1.71
CA ALA A 42 -0.09 14.28 -2.48
C ALA A 42 -0.05 13.44 -3.76
N ASN A 43 1.04 13.53 -4.53
CA ASN A 43 1.21 12.74 -5.75
C ASN A 43 1.22 11.23 -5.47
N THR A 44 1.89 10.77 -4.40
CA THR A 44 1.90 9.35 -4.02
C THR A 44 0.50 8.87 -3.63
N VAL A 45 -0.25 9.64 -2.84
CA VAL A 45 -1.62 9.27 -2.45
C VAL A 45 -2.55 9.22 -3.65
N ILE A 46 -2.47 10.20 -4.57
CA ILE A 46 -3.26 10.20 -5.81
C ILE A 46 -2.95 8.95 -6.64
N ALA A 47 -1.67 8.60 -6.80
CA ALA A 47 -1.27 7.40 -7.52
C ALA A 47 -1.85 6.11 -6.87
N GLN A 48 -1.82 6.00 -5.54
CA GLN A 48 -2.42 4.87 -4.81
C GLN A 48 -3.95 4.80 -5.02
N LEU A 49 -4.64 5.94 -5.00
CA LEU A 49 -6.09 5.99 -5.27
C LEU A 49 -6.44 5.53 -6.68
N LEU A 50 -5.70 6.02 -7.69
CA LEU A 50 -5.89 5.61 -9.09
C LEU A 50 -5.59 4.13 -9.29
N PHE A 51 -4.54 3.60 -8.64
CA PHE A 51 -4.21 2.19 -8.65
C PHE A 51 -5.35 1.33 -8.09
N LEU A 52 -5.87 1.67 -6.90
CA LEU A 52 -6.98 0.93 -6.29
C LEU A 52 -8.27 1.00 -7.12
N ARG A 53 -8.50 2.13 -7.81
CA ARG A 53 -9.63 2.27 -8.72
C ARG A 53 -9.49 1.36 -9.94
N ALA A 54 -8.29 1.23 -10.50
CA ALA A 54 -8.03 0.37 -11.64
C ALA A 54 -8.14 -1.13 -11.28
N GLU A 55 -7.81 -1.51 -10.04
CA GLU A 55 -8.01 -2.88 -9.55
C GLU A 55 -9.46 -3.22 -9.19
N ASP A 56 -10.40 -2.27 -9.28
CA ASP A 56 -11.80 -2.51 -8.93
C ASP A 56 -12.56 -3.21 -10.08
N PRO A 57 -12.94 -4.50 -9.95
CA PRO A 57 -13.52 -5.28 -11.05
C PRO A 57 -14.97 -4.87 -11.41
N LYS A 58 -15.55 -3.92 -10.67
CA LYS A 58 -16.92 -3.44 -10.86
C LYS A 58 -17.03 -2.20 -11.77
N THR A 59 -15.97 -1.85 -12.48
CA THR A 59 -15.96 -0.79 -13.50
C THR A 59 -16.12 -1.40 -14.88
#